data_AF-A0A7D5UXP8-F1
#
_entry.id   AF-A0A7D5UXP8-F1
#
_cell.length_a   1.000
_cell.length_b   1.000
_cell.length_c   1.000
_cell.angle_alpha   90.00
_cell.angle_beta   90.00
_cell.angle_gamma   90.00
#
_symmetry.space_group_name_H-M   'P 1'
#
loop_
_entity.id
_entity.type
_entity.pdbx_description
1 polymer ?
#
loop_
_entity_poly.entity_id
_entity_poly.type
_entity_poly.pdbx_seq_one_letter_code
_entity_poly.pdbx_strand_id
1 'polypeptide(L)'
;MSTKLTTSFLALPLLFLAAISCLHVLGIRNGLVQMISDNLLSSRPILPGSDIPLRTHWTGLGLLDLDFSIMVTVFSSILNHHNLSLFIQGNHFFGLWMTSWILILLESHNNGPQSKTTSRPYKYSYVLWGLVMEFAGVAVGLPAWCAFSLLRMRRASSSAEFTTITLADLESLPFAFLLGAGLPTLLMLVGTWSPEPPLWSRQTWIVVRLFHPVLLAIAHALLRSIGPAPPADGRQQLERRMKRLGRLYSVAFWITASSHILTVSAVLFAYSFPHLLPAHIVSSLSLASLWPVPSIWRGFVTKTDTIALGTSTFMTANEVISTVSLLVWAWNMNRMALQSSSHTDHLGLSTVKAGVFALVFGPGAAAVALIENRDHVLHQRFTVTKGAKTC
;
A
#
# COMPACT_ATOMS: atom_id res chain seq x y z
N MET A 1 -11.80 5.69 -30.16
CA MET A 1 -11.03 5.28 -28.97
C MET A 1 -10.33 6.51 -28.42
N SER A 2 -10.66 7.00 -27.21
CA SER A 2 -10.05 8.25 -26.70
C SER A 2 -8.57 8.01 -26.41
N THR A 3 -7.69 8.73 -27.10
CA THR A 3 -6.21 8.68 -27.00
C THR A 3 -5.68 8.82 -25.57
N LYS A 4 -6.48 9.39 -24.66
CA LYS A 4 -6.13 9.61 -23.24
C LYS A 4 -6.32 8.38 -22.35
N LEU A 5 -7.00 7.32 -22.78
CA LEU A 5 -7.12 6.08 -22.01
C LEU A 5 -5.88 5.19 -22.26
N THR A 6 -5.36 5.20 -23.49
CA THR A 6 -4.18 4.42 -23.92
C THR A 6 -2.89 4.84 -23.20
N THR A 7 -2.72 6.13 -22.90
CA THR A 7 -1.51 6.63 -22.21
C THR A 7 -1.38 6.13 -20.78
N SER A 8 -2.49 6.03 -20.03
CA SER A 8 -2.47 5.49 -18.67
C SER A 8 -2.23 3.98 -18.62
N PHE A 9 -2.68 3.24 -19.63
CA PHE A 9 -2.41 1.81 -19.76
C PHE A 9 -0.92 1.51 -20.04
N LEU A 10 -0.20 2.44 -20.67
CA LEU A 10 1.25 2.32 -20.88
C LEU A 10 2.07 2.73 -19.65
N ALA A 11 1.54 3.63 -18.81
CA ALA A 11 2.23 4.11 -17.61
C ALA A 11 2.50 2.98 -16.59
N LEU A 12 1.53 2.10 -16.32
CA LEU A 12 1.68 1.05 -15.30
C LEU A 12 2.74 -0.02 -15.65
N PRO A 13 2.83 -0.55 -16.89
CA PRO A 13 3.94 -1.40 -17.30
C PRO A 13 5.31 -0.71 -17.22
N LEU A 14 5.39 0.57 -17.60
CA LEU A 14 6.63 1.34 -17.48
C LEU A 14 7.04 1.53 -16.01
N LEU A 15 6.08 1.79 -15.12
CA LEU A 15 6.32 1.88 -13.68
C LEU A 15 6.77 0.53 -13.10
N PHE A 16 6.21 -0.58 -13.56
CA PHE A 16 6.66 -1.93 -13.19
C PHE A 16 8.12 -2.19 -13.60
N LEU A 17 8.49 -1.87 -14.85
CA LEU A 17 9.88 -1.99 -15.32
C LEU A 17 10.84 -1.03 -14.59
N ALA A 18 10.37 0.18 -14.29
CA ALA A 18 11.10 1.15 -13.47
C ALA A 18 11.30 0.60 -12.05
N ALA A 19 10.32 -0.09 -11.47
CA ALA A 19 10.43 -0.69 -10.15
C ALA A 19 11.52 -1.78 -10.12
N ILE A 20 11.50 -2.71 -11.09
CA ILE A 20 12.54 -3.74 -11.21
C ILE A 20 13.93 -3.09 -11.28
N SER A 21 14.05 -2.03 -12.08
CA SER A 21 15.31 -1.29 -12.25
C SER A 21 15.74 -0.55 -10.97
N CYS A 22 14.82 0.16 -10.31
CA CYS A 22 15.14 1.01 -9.17
C CYS A 22 15.28 0.25 -7.85
N LEU A 23 14.58 -0.87 -7.67
CA LEU A 23 14.66 -1.66 -6.43
C LEU A 23 15.78 -2.69 -6.50
N HIS A 24 15.86 -3.44 -7.59
CA HIS A 24 16.81 -4.56 -7.70
C HIS A 24 18.11 -4.16 -8.40
N VAL A 25 18.04 -3.58 -9.60
CA VAL A 25 19.25 -3.24 -10.37
C VAL A 25 20.05 -2.14 -9.68
N LEU A 26 19.39 -1.09 -9.17
CA LEU A 26 20.05 -0.04 -8.42
C LEU A 26 20.64 -0.56 -7.10
N GLY A 27 19.93 -1.43 -6.37
CA GLY A 27 20.42 -2.06 -5.14
C GLY A 27 21.68 -2.91 -5.35
N ILE A 28 21.82 -3.53 -6.53
CA ILE A 28 23.06 -4.22 -6.93
C ILE A 28 24.14 -3.19 -7.24
N ARG A 29 23.83 -2.18 -8.07
CA ARG A 29 24.83 -1.20 -8.55
C ARG A 29 25.34 -0.26 -7.46
N ASN A 30 24.52 0.08 -6.46
CA ASN A 30 24.90 0.95 -5.36
C ASN A 30 25.59 0.21 -4.20
N GLY A 31 25.68 -1.13 -4.27
CA GLY A 31 26.34 -1.97 -3.27
C GLY A 31 25.47 -2.38 -2.09
N LEU A 32 24.19 -2.00 -2.02
CA LEU A 32 23.29 -2.41 -0.94
C LEU A 32 23.17 -3.94 -0.83
N VAL A 33 22.94 -4.61 -1.96
CA VAL A 33 22.81 -6.08 -1.99
C VAL A 33 24.09 -6.73 -1.48
N GLN A 34 25.26 -6.22 -1.90
CA GLN A 34 26.56 -6.72 -1.45
C GLN A 34 26.74 -6.55 0.06
N MET A 35 26.46 -5.35 0.61
CA MET A 35 26.58 -5.11 2.05
C MET A 35 25.68 -6.02 2.89
N ILE A 36 24.44 -6.26 2.42
CA ILE A 36 23.53 -7.19 3.09
C ILE A 36 24.11 -8.61 3.02
N SER A 37 24.51 -9.08 1.84
CA SER A 37 25.10 -10.40 1.66
C SER A 37 26.35 -10.61 2.53
N ASP A 38 27.26 -9.64 2.57
CA ASP A 38 28.47 -9.70 3.39
C ASP A 38 28.15 -9.80 4.89
N ASN A 39 27.14 -9.07 5.37
CA ASN A 39 26.68 -9.18 6.75
C ASN A 39 26.07 -10.56 7.05
N LEU A 40 25.23 -11.08 6.16
CA LEU A 40 24.59 -12.39 6.32
C LEU A 40 25.59 -13.55 6.29
N LEU A 41 26.68 -13.42 5.51
CA LEU A 41 27.74 -14.42 5.38
C LEU A 41 28.86 -14.26 6.44
N SER A 42 28.82 -13.19 7.24
CA SER A 42 29.79 -12.99 8.31
C SER A 42 29.66 -14.06 9.40
N SER A 43 30.73 -14.27 10.18
CA SER A 43 30.72 -15.22 11.30
C SER A 43 29.75 -14.83 12.41
N ARG A 44 29.34 -13.56 12.47
CA ARG A 44 28.39 -13.03 13.45
C ARG A 44 27.50 -11.97 12.80
N PRO A 45 26.44 -12.38 12.07
CA PRO A 45 25.50 -11.46 11.46
C PRO A 45 24.81 -10.60 12.52
N ILE A 46 24.70 -9.30 12.27
CA ILE A 46 24.11 -8.32 13.20
C ILE A 46 23.05 -7.46 12.51
N LEU A 47 22.13 -6.90 13.30
CA LEU A 47 21.19 -5.91 12.80
C LEU A 47 21.94 -4.61 12.44
N PRO A 48 21.58 -3.93 11.32
CA PRO A 48 22.27 -2.74 10.86
C PRO A 48 22.36 -1.63 11.92
N GLY A 49 23.58 -1.14 12.17
CA GLY A 49 23.84 -0.07 13.12
C GLY A 49 23.68 -0.48 14.59
N SER A 50 23.86 -1.76 14.92
CA SER A 50 23.76 -2.27 16.30
C SER A 50 24.69 -3.46 16.52
N ASP A 51 24.86 -3.88 17.78
CA ASP A 51 25.58 -5.12 18.15
C ASP A 51 24.64 -6.33 18.34
N ILE A 52 23.37 -6.19 17.92
CA ILE A 52 22.33 -7.19 18.17
C ILE A 52 22.44 -8.30 17.11
N PRO A 53 22.50 -9.58 17.52
CA PRO A 53 22.55 -10.69 16.57
C PRO A 53 21.34 -10.72 15.64
N LEU A 54 21.60 -10.87 14.34
CA LEU A 54 20.58 -11.11 13.33
C LEU A 54 20.28 -12.61 13.25
N ARG A 55 19.00 -12.97 13.33
CA ARG A 55 18.56 -14.35 13.10
C ARG A 55 18.61 -14.66 11.61
N THR A 56 19.38 -15.69 11.26
CA THR A 56 19.53 -16.14 9.85
C THR A 56 18.90 -17.50 9.58
N HIS A 57 18.60 -18.28 10.62
CA HIS A 57 17.95 -19.59 10.51
C HIS A 57 16.50 -19.49 11.01
N TRP A 58 15.55 -19.65 10.10
CA TRP A 58 14.13 -19.42 10.34
C TRP A 58 13.33 -20.70 10.21
N THR A 59 13.46 -21.37 9.07
CA THR A 59 12.69 -22.54 8.68
C THR A 59 13.58 -23.74 8.37
N GLY A 60 14.88 -23.52 8.13
CA GLY A 60 15.81 -24.53 7.61
C GLY A 60 15.81 -24.63 6.09
N LEU A 61 15.00 -23.84 5.38
CA LEU A 61 14.99 -23.76 3.92
C LEU A 61 15.84 -22.58 3.47
N GLY A 62 17.04 -22.86 2.94
CA GLY A 62 18.07 -21.85 2.71
C GLY A 62 17.62 -20.60 1.93
N LEU A 63 16.81 -20.75 0.88
CA LEU A 63 16.32 -19.60 0.11
C LEU A 63 15.29 -18.75 0.87
N LEU A 64 14.39 -19.37 1.65
CA LEU A 64 13.42 -18.64 2.47
C LEU A 64 14.11 -17.96 3.65
N ASP A 65 15.04 -18.66 4.28
CA ASP A 65 15.80 -18.14 5.40
C ASP A 65 16.67 -16.94 4.97
N LEU A 66 17.28 -17.01 3.78
CA LEU A 66 17.98 -15.88 3.17
C LEU A 66 17.04 -14.68 2.96
N ASP A 67 15.89 -14.90 2.34
CA ASP A 67 14.93 -13.82 2.06
C ASP A 67 14.39 -13.18 3.35
N PHE A 68 13.99 -13.98 4.35
CA PHE A 68 13.56 -13.47 5.65
C PHE A 68 14.65 -12.67 6.35
N SER A 69 15.91 -13.10 6.25
CA SER A 69 17.05 -12.37 6.83
C SER A 69 17.30 -11.04 6.13
N ILE A 70 17.15 -10.98 4.80
CA ILE A 70 17.18 -9.74 4.03
C ILE A 70 16.06 -8.80 4.48
N MET A 71 14.83 -9.31 4.59
CA MET A 71 13.67 -8.51 5.03
C MET A 71 13.86 -7.98 6.44
N VAL A 72 14.33 -8.80 7.39
CA VAL A 72 14.63 -8.33 8.76
C VAL A 72 15.73 -7.27 8.77
N THR A 73 16.75 -7.41 7.93
CA THR A 73 17.82 -6.40 7.80
C THR A 73 17.28 -5.05 7.29
N VAL A 74 16.41 -5.08 6.28
CA VAL A 74 15.78 -3.88 5.72
C VAL A 74 14.80 -3.24 6.72
N PHE A 75 13.86 -4.02 7.26
CA PHE A 75 12.85 -3.51 8.21
C PHE A 75 13.48 -3.05 9.52
N SER A 76 14.56 -3.67 9.98
CA SER A 76 15.27 -3.19 11.17
C SER A 76 15.93 -1.83 10.96
N SER A 77 16.46 -1.58 9.77
CA SER A 77 16.96 -0.24 9.39
C SER A 77 15.84 0.81 9.41
N ILE A 78 14.64 0.45 8.94
CA ILE A 78 13.46 1.32 8.94
C ILE A 78 12.95 1.60 10.36
N LEU A 79 12.89 0.58 11.21
CA LEU A 79 12.39 0.67 12.58
C LEU A 79 13.44 1.24 13.57
N ASN A 80 14.66 1.53 13.11
CA ASN A 80 15.70 2.13 13.92
C ASN A 80 15.50 3.65 14.01
N HIS A 81 14.98 4.10 15.15
CA HIS A 81 14.73 5.53 15.43
C HIS A 81 16.01 6.38 15.52
N HIS A 82 17.20 5.78 15.63
CA HIS A 82 18.46 6.52 15.52
C HIS A 82 18.72 7.04 14.10
N ASN A 83 18.14 6.40 13.08
CA ASN A 83 18.05 6.98 11.75
C ASN A 83 16.68 7.65 11.57
N LEU A 84 16.55 8.85 12.16
CA LEU A 84 15.29 9.57 12.24
C LEU A 84 14.65 9.80 10.85
N SER A 85 15.45 10.15 9.84
CA SER A 85 14.96 10.40 8.48
C SER A 85 14.30 9.16 7.87
N LEU A 86 15.00 8.02 7.95
CA LEU A 86 14.48 6.74 7.42
C LEU A 86 13.29 6.25 8.24
N PHE A 87 13.31 6.43 9.56
CA PHE A 87 12.18 6.07 10.42
C PHE A 87 10.92 6.86 10.04
N ILE A 88 11.03 8.18 9.84
CA ILE A 88 9.89 9.03 9.45
C ILE A 88 9.43 8.69 8.02
N GLN A 89 10.35 8.53 7.07
CA GLN A 89 10.03 8.09 5.72
C GLN A 89 9.28 6.75 5.72
N GLY A 90 9.76 5.77 6.49
CA GLY A 90 9.13 4.46 6.61
C GLY A 90 7.71 4.54 7.17
N ASN A 91 7.48 5.38 8.18
CA ASN A 91 6.14 5.58 8.75
C ASN A 91 5.19 6.31 7.77
N HIS A 92 5.71 7.30 7.02
CA HIS A 92 4.95 7.97 5.97
C HIS A 92 4.51 6.95 4.91
N PHE A 93 5.45 6.19 4.37
CA PHE A 93 5.21 5.13 3.39
C PHE A 93 4.25 4.06 3.93
N PHE A 94 4.38 3.67 5.21
CA PHE A 94 3.48 2.69 5.82
C PHE A 94 2.02 3.15 5.80
N GLY A 95 1.74 4.43 6.07
CA GLY A 95 0.39 4.98 5.97
C GLY A 95 -0.17 4.95 4.54
N LEU A 96 0.66 5.27 3.53
CA LEU A 96 0.32 5.11 2.11
C LEU A 96 0.04 3.63 1.77
N TRP A 97 0.90 2.72 2.23
CA TRP A 97 0.78 1.29 1.96
C TRP A 97 -0.48 0.71 2.57
N MET A 98 -0.79 0.98 3.85
CA MET A 98 -2.01 0.50 4.51
C MET A 98 -3.27 1.03 3.81
N THR A 99 -3.25 2.27 3.35
CA THR A 99 -4.35 2.86 2.58
C THR A 99 -4.51 2.16 1.23
N SER A 100 -3.41 1.95 0.50
CA SER A 100 -3.39 1.20 -0.76
C SER A 100 -3.94 -0.21 -0.57
N TRP A 101 -3.55 -0.86 0.53
CA TRP A 101 -3.99 -2.20 0.87
C TRP A 101 -5.50 -2.27 1.15
N ILE A 102 -6.06 -1.29 1.87
CA ILE A 102 -7.53 -1.20 2.05
C ILE A 102 -8.24 -1.05 0.71
N LEU A 103 -7.75 -0.19 -0.19
CA LEU A 103 -8.34 -0.02 -1.52
C LEU A 103 -8.24 -1.31 -2.37
N ILE A 104 -7.11 -2.00 -2.30
CA ILE A 104 -6.92 -3.32 -2.93
C ILE A 104 -7.94 -4.32 -2.40
N LEU A 105 -8.10 -4.41 -1.08
CA LEU A 105 -9.05 -5.33 -0.45
C LEU A 105 -10.49 -5.05 -0.90
N LEU A 106 -10.91 -3.78 -0.87
CA LEU A 106 -12.25 -3.38 -1.30
C LEU A 106 -12.48 -3.71 -2.78
N GLU A 107 -11.52 -3.41 -3.64
CA GLU A 107 -11.62 -3.70 -5.07
C GLU A 107 -11.61 -5.21 -5.36
N SER A 108 -10.77 -5.98 -4.67
CA SER A 108 -10.71 -7.45 -4.79
C SER A 108 -12.01 -8.11 -4.34
N HIS A 109 -12.68 -7.57 -3.31
CA HIS A 109 -13.99 -8.05 -2.87
C HIS A 109 -15.13 -7.58 -3.76
N ASN A 110 -14.88 -6.62 -4.64
CA ASN A 110 -15.86 -6.15 -5.59
C ASN A 110 -15.93 -7.11 -6.79
N ASN A 111 -16.88 -8.05 -6.77
CA ASN A 111 -17.11 -8.95 -7.91
C ASN A 111 -17.84 -8.17 -9.01
N GLY A 112 -17.17 -7.87 -10.11
CA GLY A 112 -17.89 -7.40 -11.31
C GLY A 112 -18.87 -8.47 -11.84
N PRO A 113 -19.71 -8.14 -12.82
CA PRO A 113 -20.85 -9.00 -13.22
C PRO A 113 -20.48 -10.31 -13.94
N GLN A 114 -19.19 -10.64 -14.10
CA GLN A 114 -18.80 -11.84 -14.83
C GLN A 114 -18.89 -13.10 -13.96
N SER A 115 -19.95 -13.87 -14.23
CA SER A 115 -20.15 -15.31 -14.03
C SER A 115 -20.10 -15.83 -12.59
N LYS A 116 -21.24 -16.42 -12.18
CA LYS A 116 -21.39 -17.23 -10.96
C LYS A 116 -20.34 -18.36 -10.84
N THR A 117 -19.63 -18.69 -11.93
CA THR A 117 -18.66 -19.80 -12.01
C THR A 117 -17.19 -19.38 -11.81
N THR A 118 -16.83 -18.10 -12.01
CA THR A 118 -15.43 -17.59 -11.91
C THR A 118 -15.22 -16.51 -10.83
N SER A 119 -16.22 -16.22 -9.99
CA SER A 119 -16.16 -15.16 -8.98
C SER A 119 -15.30 -15.48 -7.75
N ARG A 120 -15.23 -16.74 -7.31
CA ARG A 120 -14.44 -17.18 -6.14
C ARG A 120 -12.93 -16.92 -6.24
N PRO A 121 -12.22 -17.20 -7.36
CA PRO A 121 -10.77 -17.00 -7.44
C PRO A 121 -10.33 -15.52 -7.34
N TYR A 122 -11.17 -14.56 -7.73
CA TYR A 122 -10.78 -13.15 -7.70
C TYR A 122 -10.83 -12.54 -6.30
N LYS A 123 -11.80 -12.94 -5.46
CA LYS A 123 -11.96 -12.41 -4.10
C LYS A 123 -10.67 -12.50 -3.29
N TYR A 124 -9.91 -13.59 -3.44
CA TYR A 124 -8.64 -13.82 -2.74
C TYR A 124 -7.40 -13.52 -3.61
N SER A 125 -7.57 -12.88 -4.77
CA SER A 125 -6.44 -12.46 -5.61
C SER A 125 -5.50 -11.50 -4.89
N TYR A 126 -6.01 -10.72 -3.92
CA TYR A 126 -5.17 -9.86 -3.09
C TYR A 126 -4.11 -10.67 -2.32
N VAL A 127 -4.35 -11.94 -1.99
CA VAL A 127 -3.35 -12.77 -1.27
C VAL A 127 -2.10 -12.94 -2.12
N LEU A 128 -2.27 -13.37 -3.38
CA LEU A 128 -1.16 -13.54 -4.32
C LEU A 128 -0.42 -12.22 -4.54
N TRP A 129 -1.16 -11.15 -4.85
CA TRP A 129 -0.57 -9.84 -5.12
C TRP A 129 0.08 -9.22 -3.88
N GLY A 130 -0.48 -9.44 -2.70
CA GLY A 130 0.10 -9.00 -1.43
C GLY A 130 1.41 -9.72 -1.14
N LEU A 131 1.48 -11.04 -1.35
CA LEU A 131 2.74 -11.78 -1.22
C LEU A 131 3.79 -11.28 -2.21
N VAL A 132 3.41 -11.01 -3.47
CA VAL A 132 4.33 -10.37 -4.43
C VAL A 132 4.81 -9.01 -3.92
N MET A 133 3.94 -8.18 -3.36
CA MET A 133 4.32 -6.87 -2.82
C MET A 133 5.22 -6.95 -1.58
N GLU A 134 5.05 -7.97 -0.74
CA GLU A 134 5.87 -8.17 0.47
C GLU A 134 7.25 -8.75 0.15
N PHE A 135 7.33 -9.67 -0.82
CA PHE A 135 8.57 -10.38 -1.16
C PHE A 135 9.38 -9.73 -2.29
N ALA A 136 8.72 -9.13 -3.30
CA ALA A 136 9.40 -8.43 -4.39
C ALA A 136 9.45 -6.91 -4.19
N GLY A 137 8.67 -6.38 -3.24
CA GLY A 137 8.53 -4.95 -2.99
C GLY A 137 7.23 -4.37 -3.56
N VAL A 138 6.66 -3.42 -2.81
CA VAL A 138 5.36 -2.82 -3.13
C VAL A 138 5.38 -2.11 -4.49
N ALA A 139 6.47 -1.43 -4.84
CA ALA A 139 6.63 -0.79 -6.14
C ALA A 139 6.65 -1.77 -7.31
N VAL A 140 6.99 -3.04 -7.09
CA VAL A 140 6.90 -4.08 -8.12
C VAL A 140 5.47 -4.60 -8.21
N GLY A 141 4.90 -5.05 -7.09
CA GLY A 141 3.58 -5.69 -7.11
C GLY A 141 2.42 -4.72 -7.39
N LEU A 142 2.48 -3.48 -6.89
CA LEU A 142 1.37 -2.53 -6.97
C LEU A 142 1.03 -2.08 -8.40
N PRO A 143 1.97 -1.62 -9.27
CA PRO A 143 1.65 -1.30 -10.66
C PRO A 143 1.10 -2.50 -11.43
N ALA A 144 1.63 -3.70 -11.18
CA ALA A 144 1.15 -4.92 -11.82
C ALA A 144 -0.29 -5.26 -11.40
N TRP A 145 -0.60 -5.17 -10.10
CA TRP A 145 -1.97 -5.30 -9.60
C TRP A 145 -2.90 -4.22 -10.17
N CYS A 146 -2.45 -2.97 -10.21
CA CYS A 146 -3.20 -1.85 -10.78
C CYS A 146 -3.55 -2.10 -12.25
N ALA A 147 -2.59 -2.58 -13.05
CA ALA A 147 -2.80 -2.92 -14.46
C ALA A 147 -3.80 -4.06 -14.61
N PHE A 148 -3.63 -5.12 -13.81
CA PHE A 148 -4.56 -6.26 -13.77
C PHE A 148 -5.99 -5.82 -13.40
N SER A 149 -6.12 -4.95 -12.39
CA SER A 149 -7.40 -4.40 -11.93
C SER A 149 -8.11 -3.58 -13.02
N LEU A 150 -7.39 -2.69 -13.73
CA LEU A 150 -7.94 -1.92 -14.84
C LEU A 150 -8.36 -2.80 -16.03
N LEU A 151 -7.55 -3.80 -16.39
CA LEU A 151 -7.88 -4.75 -17.47
C LEU A 151 -9.17 -5.51 -17.17
N ARG A 152 -9.39 -5.89 -15.90
CA ARG A 152 -10.62 -6.53 -15.44
C ARG A 152 -11.82 -5.60 -15.59
N MET A 153 -11.73 -4.38 -15.09
CA MET A 153 -12.85 -3.43 -15.12
C MET A 153 -13.24 -3.03 -16.54
N ARG A 154 -12.27 -2.94 -17.46
CA ARG A 154 -12.55 -2.73 -18.89
C ARG A 154 -13.38 -3.85 -19.50
N ARG A 155 -13.20 -5.10 -19.06
CA ARG A 155 -14.01 -6.24 -19.54
C ARG A 155 -15.42 -6.27 -18.92
N ALA A 156 -15.62 -5.59 -17.79
CA ALA A 156 -16.89 -5.56 -17.06
C ALA A 156 -17.83 -4.42 -17.50
N SER A 157 -17.36 -3.41 -18.24
CA SER A 157 -18.13 -2.18 -18.58
C SER A 157 -19.37 -2.39 -19.44
N SER A 158 -19.70 -3.62 -19.82
CA SER A 158 -20.92 -3.98 -20.54
C SER A 158 -22.13 -4.27 -19.64
N SER A 159 -21.97 -4.40 -18.32
CA SER A 159 -23.05 -4.80 -17.41
C SER A 159 -23.19 -3.87 -16.20
N ALA A 160 -24.41 -3.40 -15.96
CA ALA A 160 -24.75 -2.31 -15.05
C ALA A 160 -24.68 -2.64 -13.53
N GLU A 161 -24.00 -3.72 -13.11
CA GLU A 161 -23.95 -4.17 -11.71
C GLU A 161 -22.53 -4.03 -11.13
N PHE A 162 -22.12 -2.79 -10.86
CA PHE A 162 -20.70 -2.50 -10.63
C PHE A 162 -20.21 -2.57 -9.19
N THR A 163 -21.09 -2.74 -8.21
CA THR A 163 -20.68 -2.95 -6.81
C THR A 163 -21.42 -4.14 -6.21
N THR A 164 -20.71 -5.22 -5.88
CA THR A 164 -21.30 -6.46 -5.31
C THR A 164 -20.72 -6.92 -3.97
N ILE A 165 -19.71 -6.23 -3.42
CA ILE A 165 -19.23 -6.43 -2.04
C ILE A 165 -20.40 -6.61 -1.08
N THR A 166 -20.49 -7.77 -0.42
CA THR A 166 -21.62 -8.02 0.48
C THR A 166 -21.48 -7.20 1.77
N LEU A 167 -22.61 -6.90 2.44
CA LEU A 167 -22.57 -6.22 3.74
C LEU A 167 -21.75 -7.03 4.76
N ALA A 168 -21.88 -8.36 4.74
CA ALA A 168 -21.10 -9.25 5.60
C ALA A 168 -19.59 -9.10 5.39
N ASP A 169 -19.13 -8.96 4.14
CA ASP A 169 -17.71 -8.72 3.86
C ASP A 169 -17.28 -7.32 4.36
N LEU A 170 -18.10 -6.28 4.17
CA LEU A 170 -17.77 -4.94 4.68
C LEU A 170 -17.70 -4.88 6.22
N GLU A 171 -18.47 -5.72 6.91
CA GLU A 171 -18.47 -5.77 8.38
C GLU A 171 -17.34 -6.63 8.94
N SER A 172 -16.92 -7.69 8.24
CA SER A 172 -15.80 -8.55 8.67
C SER A 172 -14.44 -7.97 8.32
N LEU A 173 -14.30 -7.24 7.20
CA LEU A 173 -13.02 -6.75 6.69
C LEU A 173 -12.21 -5.92 7.70
N PRO A 174 -12.79 -4.98 8.48
CA PRO A 174 -12.02 -4.22 9.48
C PRO A 174 -11.37 -5.12 10.54
N PHE A 175 -12.12 -6.09 11.05
CA PHE A 175 -11.61 -7.01 12.06
C PHE A 175 -10.57 -7.97 11.46
N ALA A 176 -10.81 -8.45 10.24
CA ALA A 176 -9.84 -9.26 9.51
C ALA A 176 -8.53 -8.49 9.25
N PHE A 177 -8.63 -7.20 8.92
CA PHE A 177 -7.47 -6.32 8.75
C PHE A 177 -6.72 -6.12 10.06
N LEU A 178 -7.42 -5.86 11.16
CA LEU A 178 -6.81 -5.72 12.49
C LEU A 178 -6.11 -7.02 12.93
N LEU A 179 -6.71 -8.19 12.73
CA LEU A 179 -6.10 -9.47 13.09
C LEU A 179 -4.95 -9.86 12.16
N GLY A 180 -5.12 -9.67 10.85
CA GLY A 180 -4.18 -10.13 9.84
C GLY A 180 -2.98 -9.21 9.62
N ALA A 181 -3.17 -7.88 9.74
CA ALA A 181 -2.13 -6.88 9.52
C ALA A 181 -1.85 -6.04 10.77
N GLY A 182 -2.88 -5.61 11.49
CA GLY A 182 -2.74 -4.75 12.66
C GLY A 182 -1.98 -5.41 13.82
N LEU A 183 -2.39 -6.62 14.21
CA LEU A 183 -1.81 -7.36 15.34
C LEU A 183 -0.34 -7.74 15.09
N PRO A 184 0.06 -8.33 13.94
CA PRO A 184 1.47 -8.56 13.65
C PRO A 184 2.29 -7.27 13.64
N THR A 185 1.74 -6.17 13.11
CA THR A 185 2.43 -4.87 13.12
C THR A 185 2.61 -4.33 14.54
N LEU A 186 1.58 -4.42 15.39
CA LEU A 186 1.68 -3.99 16.78
C LEU A 186 2.75 -4.80 17.53
N LEU A 187 2.74 -6.12 17.37
CA LEU A 187 3.70 -7.02 18.01
C LEU A 187 5.13 -6.82 17.49
N MET A 188 5.28 -6.46 16.21
CA MET A 188 6.55 -5.98 15.66
C MET A 188 7.03 -4.71 16.37
N LEU A 189 6.15 -3.75 16.67
CA LEU A 189 6.53 -2.50 17.33
C LEU A 189 6.85 -2.68 18.82
N VAL A 190 6.09 -3.51 19.55
CA VAL A 190 6.32 -3.72 21.00
C VAL A 190 7.37 -4.78 21.31
N GLY A 191 7.70 -5.65 20.34
CA GLY A 191 8.68 -6.71 20.52
C GLY A 191 10.09 -6.17 20.80
N THR A 192 10.89 -6.98 21.50
CA THR A 192 12.30 -6.72 21.78
C THR A 192 13.16 -7.12 20.58
N TRP A 193 14.32 -6.48 20.40
CA TRP A 193 15.25 -6.84 19.33
C TRP A 193 15.98 -8.18 19.55
N SER A 194 15.82 -8.80 20.72
CA SER A 194 16.41 -10.10 21.03
C SER A 194 15.92 -11.17 20.06
N PRO A 195 16.79 -12.05 19.53
CA PRO A 195 16.37 -13.19 18.72
C PRO A 195 15.59 -14.23 19.55
N GLU A 196 15.76 -14.24 20.87
CA GLU A 196 15.10 -15.17 21.79
C GLU A 196 14.52 -14.44 23.01
N PRO A 197 13.34 -14.85 23.51
CA PRO A 197 12.45 -15.87 22.96
C PRO A 197 11.65 -15.40 21.71
N PRO A 198 11.28 -16.29 20.78
CA PRO A 198 10.69 -15.92 19.48
C PRO A 198 9.40 -15.09 19.55
N LEU A 199 8.50 -15.37 20.50
CA LEU A 199 7.22 -14.67 20.64
C LEU A 199 7.38 -13.20 21.05
N TRP A 200 8.49 -12.86 21.70
CA TRP A 200 8.80 -11.49 22.11
C TRP A 200 9.85 -10.85 21.20
N SER A 201 10.27 -11.54 20.14
CA SER A 201 11.24 -11.06 19.18
C SER A 201 10.58 -10.22 18.09
N ARG A 202 11.05 -8.98 17.96
CA ARG A 202 10.70 -8.09 16.85
C ARG A 202 11.07 -8.69 15.50
N GLN A 203 12.19 -9.42 15.42
CA GLN A 203 12.62 -10.07 14.18
C GLN A 203 11.59 -11.11 13.72
N THR A 204 11.05 -11.92 14.66
CA THR A 204 9.95 -12.87 14.37
C THR A 204 8.72 -12.16 13.84
N TRP A 205 8.29 -11.08 14.48
CA TRP A 205 7.09 -10.36 14.06
C TRP A 205 7.26 -9.60 12.74
N ILE A 206 8.47 -9.19 12.37
CA ILE A 206 8.77 -8.73 11.00
C ILE A 206 8.42 -9.83 10.00
N VAL A 207 8.94 -11.05 10.19
CA VAL A 207 8.68 -12.18 9.27
C VAL A 207 7.21 -12.55 9.24
N VAL A 208 6.54 -12.65 10.40
CA VAL A 208 5.11 -12.95 10.47
C VAL A 208 4.28 -11.87 9.73
N ARG A 209 4.67 -10.59 9.83
CA ARG A 209 3.99 -9.47 9.13
C ARG A 209 4.08 -9.59 7.60
N LEU A 210 5.14 -10.19 7.04
CA LEU A 210 5.23 -10.42 5.57
C LEU A 210 4.07 -11.29 5.06
N PHE A 211 3.51 -12.14 5.92
CA PHE A 211 2.37 -13.00 5.60
C PHE A 211 1.01 -12.37 5.92
N HIS A 212 0.95 -11.06 6.20
CA HIS A 212 -0.32 -10.38 6.48
C HIS A 212 -1.44 -10.62 5.44
N PRO A 213 -1.19 -10.80 4.12
CA PRO A 213 -2.27 -11.09 3.18
C PRO A 213 -2.93 -12.45 3.44
N VAL A 214 -2.12 -13.45 3.82
CA VAL A 214 -2.58 -14.80 4.16
C VAL A 214 -3.31 -14.78 5.50
N LEU A 215 -2.72 -14.12 6.51
CA LEU A 215 -3.33 -13.99 7.84
C LEU A 215 -4.68 -13.28 7.76
N LEU A 216 -4.77 -12.22 6.95
CA LEU A 216 -6.02 -11.50 6.69
C LEU A 216 -7.05 -12.41 6.01
N ALA A 217 -6.65 -13.19 5.01
CA ALA A 217 -7.57 -14.12 4.33
C ALA A 217 -8.12 -15.19 5.28
N ILE A 218 -7.27 -15.75 6.15
CA ILE A 218 -7.67 -16.70 7.21
C ILE A 218 -8.63 -16.02 8.18
N ALA A 219 -8.28 -14.85 8.72
CA ALA A 219 -9.12 -14.12 9.65
C ALA A 219 -10.48 -13.74 9.03
N HIS A 220 -10.47 -13.29 7.78
CA HIS A 220 -11.68 -12.97 7.03
C HIS A 220 -12.56 -14.20 6.84
N ALA A 221 -12.00 -15.36 6.47
CA ALA A 221 -12.74 -16.61 6.30
C ALA A 221 -13.40 -17.08 7.60
N LEU A 222 -12.68 -16.99 8.73
CA LEU A 222 -13.18 -17.34 10.06
C LEU A 222 -14.29 -16.38 10.53
N LEU A 223 -14.11 -15.08 10.35
CA LEU A 223 -15.14 -14.10 10.71
C LEU A 223 -16.40 -14.26 9.86
N ARG A 224 -16.25 -14.66 8.59
CA ARG A 224 -17.37 -14.93 7.68
C ARG A 224 -18.18 -16.16 8.07
N SER A 225 -17.58 -17.18 8.67
CA SER A 225 -18.30 -18.41 9.06
C SER A 225 -19.19 -18.23 10.29
N ILE A 226 -18.97 -17.16 11.07
CA ILE A 226 -19.69 -16.87 12.33
C ILE A 226 -20.80 -15.82 12.11
N GLY A 227 -20.81 -15.13 10.96
CA GLY A 227 -21.70 -14.00 10.70
C GLY A 227 -23.19 -14.37 10.52
N PRO A 228 -24.12 -13.50 10.95
CA PRO A 228 -25.56 -13.74 10.80
C PRO A 228 -26.03 -13.69 9.34
N ALA A 229 -27.17 -14.32 9.08
CA ALA A 229 -27.82 -14.32 7.76
C ALA A 229 -28.21 -12.90 7.32
N PRO A 230 -28.15 -12.60 6.01
CA PRO A 230 -28.47 -11.27 5.50
C PRO A 230 -29.96 -10.91 5.71
N PRO A 231 -30.27 -9.63 6.03
CA PRO A 231 -31.65 -9.15 6.17
C PRO A 231 -32.41 -9.19 4.83
N ALA A 232 -33.75 -9.28 4.90
CA ALA A 232 -34.62 -9.50 3.74
C ALA A 232 -34.86 -8.25 2.85
N ASP A 233 -34.72 -7.03 3.37
CA ASP A 233 -34.99 -5.80 2.62
C ASP A 233 -33.75 -5.31 1.84
N GLY A 234 -33.83 -5.41 0.51
CA GLY A 234 -32.75 -5.02 -0.40
C GLY A 234 -32.45 -3.51 -0.45
N ARG A 235 -33.40 -2.62 -0.14
CA ARG A 235 -33.15 -1.16 -0.14
C ARG A 235 -32.39 -0.74 1.11
N GLN A 236 -32.87 -1.16 2.27
CA GLN A 236 -32.20 -0.90 3.54
C GLN A 236 -30.79 -1.51 3.56
N GLN A 237 -30.61 -2.69 2.96
CA GLN A 237 -29.29 -3.32 2.83
C GLN A 237 -28.32 -2.49 1.98
N LEU A 238 -28.79 -1.88 0.88
CA LEU A 238 -27.96 -1.06 0.00
C LEU A 238 -27.49 0.23 0.70
N GLU A 239 -28.38 0.93 1.41
CA GLU A 239 -28.01 2.15 2.15
C GLU A 239 -27.02 1.86 3.27
N ARG A 240 -27.25 0.79 4.05
CA ARG A 240 -26.31 0.32 5.09
C ARG A 240 -24.95 0.00 4.48
N ARG A 241 -24.93 -0.66 3.34
CA ARG A 241 -23.71 -1.03 2.61
C ARG A 241 -22.93 0.20 2.18
N MET A 242 -23.56 1.20 1.57
CA MET A 242 -22.89 2.45 1.18
C MET A 242 -22.35 3.21 2.39
N LYS A 243 -23.13 3.28 3.48
CA LYS A 243 -22.67 3.88 4.74
C LYS A 243 -21.45 3.18 5.32
N ARG A 244 -21.42 1.84 5.29
CA ARG A 244 -20.27 1.05 5.75
C ARG A 244 -19.06 1.28 4.85
N LEU A 245 -19.25 1.27 3.53
CA LEU A 245 -18.19 1.52 2.57
C LEU A 245 -17.55 2.91 2.76
N GLY A 246 -18.38 3.96 2.90
CA GLY A 246 -17.89 5.32 3.19
C GLY A 246 -17.10 5.43 4.50
N ARG A 247 -17.46 4.66 5.54
CA ARG A 247 -16.65 4.58 6.77
C ARG A 247 -15.28 3.96 6.52
N LEU A 248 -15.19 2.92 5.68
CA LEU A 248 -13.90 2.32 5.33
C LEU A 248 -13.03 3.27 4.52
N TYR A 249 -13.63 4.04 3.60
CA TYR A 249 -12.92 5.11 2.91
C TYR A 249 -12.43 6.19 3.87
N SER A 250 -13.26 6.63 4.82
CA SER A 250 -12.84 7.59 5.83
C SER A 250 -11.68 7.07 6.69
N VAL A 251 -11.70 5.80 7.10
CA VAL A 251 -10.58 5.17 7.82
C VAL A 251 -9.32 5.16 6.96
N ALA A 252 -9.42 4.69 5.71
CA ALA A 252 -8.29 4.65 4.78
C ALA A 252 -7.71 6.05 4.55
N PHE A 253 -8.58 7.06 4.35
CA PHE A 253 -8.20 8.46 4.21
C PHE A 253 -7.39 8.94 5.42
N TRP A 254 -7.88 8.71 6.64
CA TRP A 254 -7.22 9.20 7.85
C TRP A 254 -5.91 8.47 8.17
N ILE A 255 -5.76 7.20 7.80
CA ILE A 255 -4.48 6.46 7.97
C ILE A 255 -3.36 7.15 7.18
N THR A 256 -3.55 7.41 5.89
CA THR A 256 -2.53 8.11 5.08
C THR A 256 -2.46 9.61 5.37
N ALA A 257 -3.58 10.27 5.67
CA ALA A 257 -3.57 11.70 5.95
C ALA A 257 -2.80 12.01 7.23
N SER A 258 -2.96 11.18 8.27
CA SER A 258 -2.24 11.37 9.52
C SER A 258 -0.73 11.19 9.34
N SER A 259 -0.29 10.12 8.66
CA SER A 259 1.14 9.91 8.43
C SER A 259 1.76 11.01 7.56
N HIS A 260 1.02 11.48 6.55
CA HIS A 260 1.44 12.57 5.68
C HIS A 260 1.55 13.90 6.43
N ILE A 261 0.49 14.32 7.13
CA ILE A 261 0.45 15.57 7.88
C ILE A 261 1.54 15.58 8.94
N LEU A 262 1.72 14.50 9.70
CA LEU A 262 2.76 14.43 10.73
C LEU A 262 4.16 14.62 10.14
N THR A 263 4.45 13.95 9.02
CA THR A 263 5.73 14.04 8.34
C THR A 263 5.99 15.43 7.78
N VAL A 264 5.03 15.99 7.04
CA VAL A 264 5.15 17.33 6.44
C VAL A 264 5.24 18.39 7.53
N SER A 265 4.46 18.26 8.61
CA SER A 265 4.51 19.18 9.75
C SER A 265 5.87 19.13 10.45
N ALA A 266 6.47 17.95 10.63
CA ALA A 266 7.80 17.82 11.21
C ALA A 266 8.88 18.50 10.34
N VAL A 267 8.83 18.31 9.02
CA VAL A 267 9.75 18.95 8.07
C VAL A 267 9.55 20.47 8.06
N LEU A 268 8.31 20.95 8.00
CA LEU A 268 7.99 22.38 8.01
C LEU A 268 8.40 23.05 9.33
N PHE A 269 8.21 22.36 10.45
CA PHE A 269 8.63 22.84 11.76
C PHE A 269 10.15 22.96 11.84
N ALA A 270 10.89 21.93 11.39
CA ALA A 270 12.35 21.97 11.35
C ALA A 270 12.89 23.06 10.41
N TYR A 271 12.22 23.30 9.28
CA TYR A 271 12.57 24.36 8.34
C TYR A 271 12.29 25.76 8.90
N SER A 272 11.13 25.96 9.55
CA SER A 272 10.68 27.29 10.00
C SER A 272 11.29 27.69 11.34
N PHE A 273 11.57 26.73 12.21
CA PHE A 273 12.09 26.95 13.56
C PHE A 273 13.36 26.12 13.85
N PRO A 274 14.42 26.21 13.02
CA PRO A 274 15.59 25.34 13.13
C PRO A 274 16.36 25.53 14.45
N HIS A 275 16.26 26.70 15.09
CA HIS A 275 16.91 27.01 16.36
C HIS A 275 16.24 26.36 17.59
N LEU A 276 14.98 25.89 17.46
CA LEU A 276 14.27 25.18 18.53
C LEU A 276 14.64 23.70 18.60
N LEU A 277 15.41 23.20 17.62
CA LEU A 277 15.78 21.80 17.50
C LEU A 277 17.30 21.64 17.50
N PRO A 278 17.83 20.52 18.02
CA PRO A 278 19.23 20.17 17.84
C PRO A 278 19.60 20.08 16.35
N ALA A 279 20.82 20.53 16.00
CA ALA A 279 21.28 20.59 14.61
C ALA A 279 21.18 19.24 13.88
N HIS A 280 21.45 18.12 14.56
CA HIS A 280 21.33 16.79 13.97
C HIS A 280 19.88 16.45 13.60
N ILE A 281 18.89 16.81 14.42
CA ILE A 281 17.46 16.63 14.12
C ILE A 281 17.05 17.48 12.92
N VAL A 282 17.47 18.75 12.87
CA VAL A 282 17.17 19.64 11.73
C VAL A 282 17.73 19.06 10.44
N SER A 283 18.97 18.55 10.46
CA SER A 283 19.58 17.93 9.29
C SER A 283 18.88 16.63 8.85
N SER A 284 18.31 15.88 9.79
CA SER A 284 17.51 14.68 9.50
C SER A 284 16.12 15.02 8.97
N LEU A 285 15.50 16.11 9.43
CA LEU A 285 14.14 16.52 9.05
C LEU A 285 14.11 17.44 7.81
N SER A 286 14.79 17.04 6.75
CA SER A 286 14.78 17.74 5.46
C SER A 286 14.21 16.84 4.35
N LEU A 287 13.61 17.43 3.31
CA LEU A 287 13.10 16.66 2.17
C LEU A 287 14.19 15.79 1.52
N ALA A 288 15.42 16.31 1.41
CA ALA A 288 16.55 15.60 0.83
C ALA A 288 17.02 14.43 1.72
N SER A 289 16.87 14.56 3.04
CA SER A 289 17.23 13.52 4.00
C SER A 289 16.17 12.42 4.08
N LEU A 290 14.88 12.76 3.97
CA LEU A 290 13.78 11.80 3.98
C LEU A 290 13.64 11.07 2.65
N TRP A 291 13.80 11.77 1.52
CA TRP A 291 13.68 11.20 0.18
C TRP A 291 14.96 11.45 -0.61
N PRO A 292 16.07 10.74 -0.29
CA PRO A 292 17.29 10.88 -1.05
C PRO A 292 17.03 10.52 -2.51
N VAL A 293 17.21 11.50 -3.41
CA VAL A 293 17.12 11.28 -4.84
C VAL A 293 18.43 10.63 -5.29
N PRO A 294 18.45 9.34 -5.65
CA PRO A 294 19.65 8.77 -6.21
C PRO A 294 20.01 9.55 -7.46
N SER A 295 21.29 9.90 -7.58
CA SER A 295 21.81 10.63 -8.72
C SER A 295 21.87 9.72 -9.97
N ILE A 296 20.71 9.27 -10.45
CA ILE A 296 20.59 8.47 -11.68
C ILE A 296 21.03 9.27 -12.92
N TRP A 297 21.01 10.60 -12.82
CA TRP A 297 21.33 11.52 -13.91
C TRP A 297 22.82 11.86 -14.04
N ARG A 298 23.67 11.54 -13.05
CA ARG A 298 25.13 11.84 -13.12
C ARG A 298 25.99 10.70 -13.68
N GLY A 299 25.38 9.71 -14.35
CA GLY A 299 26.10 8.63 -15.05
C GLY A 299 26.81 7.61 -14.15
N PHE A 300 27.03 7.91 -12.87
CA PHE A 300 27.61 7.00 -11.87
C PHE A 300 26.59 6.76 -10.75
N VAL A 301 26.20 5.49 -10.57
CA VAL A 301 25.42 5.09 -9.40
C VAL A 301 26.30 5.35 -8.16
N THR A 302 25.89 6.29 -7.32
CA THR A 302 26.58 6.57 -6.05
C THR A 302 26.50 5.32 -5.18
N LYS A 303 27.66 4.77 -4.80
CA LYS A 303 27.71 3.67 -3.83
C LYS A 303 27.20 4.16 -2.49
N THR A 304 26.45 3.32 -1.81
CA THR A 304 25.92 3.63 -0.48
C THR A 304 26.89 3.15 0.58
N ASP A 305 27.25 4.00 1.53
CA ASP A 305 28.25 3.67 2.56
C ASP A 305 27.68 2.84 3.72
N THR A 306 26.36 2.80 3.86
CA THR A 306 25.67 2.05 4.92
C THR A 306 24.43 1.35 4.40
N ILE A 307 24.05 0.25 5.04
CA ILE A 307 22.78 -0.45 4.76
C ILE A 307 21.60 0.53 4.91
N ALA A 308 21.61 1.39 5.93
CA ALA A 308 20.52 2.32 6.18
C ALA A 308 20.36 3.36 5.06
N LEU A 309 21.45 3.90 4.50
CA LEU A 309 21.40 4.82 3.35
C LEU A 309 20.88 4.11 2.10
N GLY A 310 21.33 2.88 1.86
CA GLY A 310 20.82 2.06 0.77
C GLY A 310 19.34 1.74 0.93
N THR A 311 18.89 1.40 2.13
CA THR A 311 17.47 1.20 2.46
C THR A 311 16.65 2.47 2.24
N SER A 312 17.14 3.65 2.61
CA SER A 312 16.42 4.91 2.34
C SER A 312 16.29 5.23 0.84
N THR A 313 17.33 4.92 0.06
CA THR A 313 17.28 5.05 -1.40
C THR A 313 16.25 4.08 -2.00
N PHE A 314 16.25 2.82 -1.55
CA PHE A 314 15.26 1.81 -1.91
C PHE A 314 13.84 2.28 -1.55
N MET A 315 13.63 2.78 -0.34
CA MET A 315 12.34 3.26 0.16
C MET A 315 11.82 4.44 -0.66
N THR A 316 12.70 5.35 -1.08
CA THR A 316 12.31 6.49 -1.93
C THR A 316 11.76 6.02 -3.28
N ALA A 317 12.46 5.11 -3.95
CA ALA A 317 11.99 4.52 -5.19
C ALA A 317 10.68 3.74 -4.98
N ASN A 318 10.60 2.97 -3.88
CA ASN A 318 9.43 2.18 -3.53
C ASN A 318 8.20 3.08 -3.35
N GLU A 319 8.32 4.14 -2.56
CA GLU A 319 7.23 5.07 -2.27
C GLU A 319 6.78 5.85 -3.51
N VAL A 320 7.71 6.42 -4.28
CA VAL A 320 7.39 7.23 -5.47
C VAL A 320 6.65 6.37 -6.50
N ILE A 321 7.18 5.19 -6.83
CA ILE A 321 6.58 4.34 -7.86
C ILE A 321 5.22 3.80 -7.40
N SER A 322 5.10 3.38 -6.14
CA SER A 322 3.83 2.94 -5.57
C SER A 322 2.79 4.06 -5.57
N THR A 323 3.18 5.27 -5.17
CA THR A 323 2.33 6.47 -5.19
C THR A 323 1.77 6.76 -6.57
N VAL A 324 2.64 6.84 -7.58
CA VAL A 324 2.23 7.16 -8.95
C VAL A 324 1.34 6.05 -9.50
N SER A 325 1.66 4.78 -9.23
CA SER A 325 0.86 3.63 -9.65
C SER A 325 -0.57 3.69 -9.09
N LEU A 326 -0.69 3.96 -7.79
CA LEU A 326 -1.98 4.07 -7.11
C LEU A 326 -2.82 5.23 -7.67
N LEU A 327 -2.22 6.40 -7.86
CA LEU A 327 -2.91 7.57 -8.41
C LEU A 327 -3.37 7.33 -9.85
N VAL A 328 -2.50 6.75 -10.70
CA VAL A 328 -2.86 6.40 -12.09
C VAL A 328 -4.04 5.42 -12.09
N TRP A 329 -4.01 4.40 -11.24
CA TRP A 329 -5.11 3.45 -11.11
C TRP A 329 -6.41 4.12 -10.64
N ALA A 330 -6.37 4.86 -9.52
CA ALA A 330 -7.55 5.50 -8.93
C ALA A 330 -8.18 6.52 -9.89
N TRP A 331 -7.35 7.28 -10.58
CA TRP A 331 -7.76 8.21 -11.61
C TRP A 331 -8.51 7.52 -12.76
N ASN A 332 -7.96 6.43 -13.29
CA ASN A 332 -8.59 5.72 -14.40
C ASN A 332 -9.90 5.06 -13.99
N MET A 333 -9.94 4.48 -12.78
CA MET A 333 -11.17 3.93 -12.20
C MET A 333 -12.27 5.00 -12.08
N ASN A 334 -11.94 6.17 -11.54
CA ASN A 334 -12.89 7.29 -11.42
C ASN A 334 -13.35 7.80 -12.79
N ARG A 335 -12.42 7.99 -13.74
CA ARG A 335 -12.75 8.44 -15.11
C ARG A 335 -13.69 7.46 -15.82
N MET A 336 -13.45 6.16 -15.70
CA MET A 336 -14.30 5.15 -16.33
C MET A 336 -15.74 5.20 -15.81
N ALA A 337 -15.95 5.49 -14.52
CA ALA A 337 -17.28 5.70 -13.97
C ALA A 337 -17.93 6.99 -14.49
N LEU A 338 -17.20 8.11 -14.49
CA LEU A 338 -17.71 9.41 -14.95
C LEU A 338 -18.11 9.41 -16.43
N GLN A 339 -17.28 8.80 -17.30
CA GLN A 339 -17.60 8.68 -18.75
C GLN A 339 -18.89 7.90 -19.02
N SER A 340 -19.29 7.04 -18.08
CA SER A 340 -20.51 6.25 -18.18
C SER A 340 -21.74 6.94 -17.59
N SER A 341 -21.57 8.11 -16.99
CA SER A 341 -22.64 8.92 -16.39
C SER A 341 -23.02 10.08 -17.32
N SER A 342 -24.31 10.40 -17.40
CA SER A 342 -24.80 11.60 -18.09
C SER A 342 -24.53 12.89 -17.31
N HIS A 343 -23.90 12.79 -16.13
CA HIS A 343 -23.61 13.92 -15.26
C HIS A 343 -22.42 14.71 -15.79
N THR A 344 -22.64 16.00 -15.99
CA THR A 344 -21.66 17.04 -16.31
C THR A 344 -20.78 17.39 -15.11
N ASP A 345 -20.26 16.40 -14.38
CA ASP A 345 -19.15 16.71 -13.48
C ASP A 345 -17.92 16.96 -14.36
N HIS A 346 -17.51 18.22 -14.46
CA HIS A 346 -16.40 18.60 -15.31
C HIS A 346 -15.17 17.87 -14.79
N LEU A 347 -14.61 16.96 -15.60
CA LEU A 347 -13.43 16.16 -15.28
C LEU A 347 -12.32 16.99 -14.58
N GLY A 348 -12.21 18.27 -14.94
CA GLY A 348 -11.30 19.24 -14.32
C GLY A 348 -11.52 19.47 -12.82
N LEU A 349 -12.76 19.54 -12.31
CA LEU A 349 -13.02 19.79 -10.89
C LEU A 349 -12.57 18.60 -10.01
N SER A 350 -12.89 17.38 -10.43
CA SER A 350 -12.41 16.15 -9.76
C SER A 350 -10.87 16.06 -9.78
N THR A 351 -10.24 16.53 -10.87
CA THR A 351 -8.78 16.61 -10.99
C THR A 351 -8.16 17.57 -10.00
N VAL A 352 -8.71 18.79 -9.95
CA VAL A 352 -8.22 19.84 -9.05
C VAL A 352 -8.40 19.40 -7.60
N LYS A 353 -9.56 18.82 -7.26
CA LYS A 353 -9.83 18.29 -5.92
C LYS A 353 -8.82 17.20 -5.52
N ALA A 354 -8.55 16.24 -6.43
CA ALA A 354 -7.56 15.20 -6.17
C ALA A 354 -6.14 15.79 -6.00
N GLY A 355 -5.77 16.81 -6.79
CA GLY A 355 -4.49 17.52 -6.64
C GLY A 355 -4.36 18.22 -5.29
N VAL A 356 -5.41 18.93 -4.86
CA VAL A 356 -5.44 19.59 -3.54
C VAL A 356 -5.35 18.56 -2.41
N PHE A 357 -6.08 17.45 -2.52
CA PHE A 357 -6.01 16.38 -1.51
C PHE A 357 -4.63 15.73 -1.47
N ALA A 358 -4.00 15.51 -2.63
CA ALA A 358 -2.66 14.94 -2.69
C ALA A 358 -1.62 15.84 -2.00
N LEU A 359 -1.79 17.17 -2.12
CA LEU A 359 -0.89 18.14 -1.51
C LEU A 359 -1.10 18.28 0.01
N VAL A 360 -2.36 18.31 0.47
CA VAL A 360 -2.68 18.61 1.89
C VAL A 360 -2.70 17.35 2.75
N PHE A 361 -3.31 16.27 2.23
CA PHE A 361 -3.56 15.03 2.95
C PHE A 361 -2.74 13.85 2.41
N GLY A 362 -1.89 14.12 1.41
CA GLY A 362 -1.05 13.11 0.80
C GLY A 362 -1.72 12.35 -0.36
N PRO A 363 -0.91 11.69 -1.20
CA PRO A 363 -1.41 11.07 -2.43
C PRO A 363 -2.34 9.87 -2.19
N GLY A 364 -2.17 9.15 -1.08
CA GLY A 364 -3.10 8.07 -0.70
C GLY A 364 -4.51 8.61 -0.48
N ALA A 365 -4.65 9.78 0.16
CA ALA A 365 -5.94 10.41 0.43
C ALA A 365 -6.63 10.86 -0.86
N ALA A 366 -5.86 11.36 -1.83
CA ALA A 366 -6.37 11.67 -3.17
C ALA A 366 -6.87 10.42 -3.89
N ALA A 367 -6.14 9.30 -3.81
CA ALA A 367 -6.58 8.03 -4.39
C ALA A 367 -7.89 7.53 -3.75
N VAL A 368 -8.02 7.60 -2.43
CA VAL A 368 -9.26 7.27 -1.71
C VAL A 368 -10.42 8.13 -2.21
N ALA A 369 -10.24 9.45 -2.30
CA ALA A 369 -11.30 10.35 -2.74
C ALA A 369 -11.75 10.09 -4.18
N LEU A 370 -10.83 9.71 -5.07
CA LEU A 370 -11.15 9.33 -6.45
C LEU A 370 -11.98 8.04 -6.50
N ILE A 371 -11.62 7.02 -5.71
CA ILE A 371 -12.34 5.75 -5.64
C ILE A 371 -13.70 5.88 -4.93
N GLU A 372 -13.78 6.69 -3.88
CA GLU A 372 -15.02 7.01 -3.21
C GLU A 372 -15.99 7.74 -4.17
N ASN A 373 -15.50 8.74 -4.90
CA ASN A 373 -16.29 9.45 -5.91
C ASN A 373 -16.83 8.49 -6.99
N ARG A 374 -15.97 7.60 -7.49
CA ARG A 374 -16.36 6.54 -8.43
C ARG A 374 -17.57 5.75 -7.89
N ASP A 375 -17.49 5.28 -6.65
CA ASP A 375 -18.53 4.44 -6.07
C ASP A 375 -19.83 5.22 -5.81
N HIS A 376 -19.74 6.50 -5.45
CA HIS A 376 -20.91 7.38 -5.34
C HIS A 376 -21.63 7.57 -6.68
N VAL A 377 -20.88 7.87 -7.76
CA VAL A 377 -21.45 8.02 -9.11
C VAL A 377 -22.13 6.73 -9.57
N LEU A 378 -21.49 5.58 -9.32
CA LEU A 378 -22.05 4.27 -9.66
C LEU A 378 -23.32 3.96 -8.83
N HIS A 379 -23.34 4.32 -7.55
CA HIS A 379 -24.50 4.14 -6.69
C HIS A 379 -25.71 4.96 -7.16
N GLN A 380 -25.50 6.25 -7.48
CA GLN A 380 -26.55 7.13 -8.00
C GLN A 380 -27.16 6.60 -9.30
N ARG A 381 -26.33 6.08 -10.20
CA ARG A 381 -26.79 5.45 -11.45
C ARG A 381 -27.72 4.26 -11.17
N PHE A 382 -27.37 3.41 -10.19
CA PHE A 382 -28.18 2.25 -9.83
C PHE A 382 -29.55 2.66 -9.28
N THR A 383 -29.60 3.69 -8.43
CA THR A 383 -30.87 4.18 -7.87
C THR A 383 -31.79 4.79 -8.94
N VAL A 384 -31.25 5.57 -9.88
CA VAL A 384 -32.03 6.16 -10.98
C VAL A 384 -32.57 5.07 -11.92
N THR A 385 -31.72 4.10 -12.30
CA THR A 385 -32.12 3.04 -13.25
C THR A 385 -33.21 2.13 -12.68
N LYS A 386 -33.21 1.83 -11.37
CA LYS A 386 -34.28 1.06 -10.73
C LYS A 386 -35.57 1.87 -10.56
N GLY A 387 -35.49 3.15 -10.19
CA GLY A 387 -36.66 4.02 -10.06
C GLY A 387 -37.42 4.19 -11.38
N ALA A 388 -36.72 4.23 -12.51
CA ALA A 388 -37.32 4.31 -13.84
C ALA A 388 -37.96 2.99 -14.34
N LYS A 389 -37.69 1.86 -13.69
CA LYS A 389 -38.33 0.56 -14.02
C LYS A 389 -39.55 0.25 -13.16
N THR A 390 -39.81 1.06 -12.13
CA THR A 390 -40.96 0.91 -11.21
C THR A 390 -42.05 1.95 -11.44
N CYS A 391 -41.86 2.88 -12.38
CA CYS A 391 -42.91 3.69 -12.97
C CYS A 391 -43.23 3.12 -14.35
#